data_AF-A0A1B7MLK4-F1
#
_entry.id   AF-A0A1B7MLK4-F1
#
_cell.length_a   1.000
_cell.length_b   1.000
_cell.length_c   1.000
_cell.angle_alpha   90.00
_cell.angle_beta   90.00
_cell.angle_gamma   90.00
#
_symmetry.space_group_name_H-M   'P 1'
#
loop_
_entity.id
_entity.type
_entity.pdbx_description
1 polymer ?
#
loop_
_entity_poly.entity_id
_entity_poly.type
_entity_poly.pdbx_seq_one_letter_code
_entity_poly.pdbx_strand_id
1 'polypeptide(L)'
;MARVLSSENEHDRRVALLNGTIAVIDTAKSVVPSALVQSILAIVSNILTITKNTLQNEGDFRGLIEQCRAIRDVVTKATEGQADGDLNSELSDIIISLKHWVLHKNKGII
;
A
#
# COMPACT_ATOMS: atom_id res chain seq x y z
N MET A 1 13.64 12.84 -13.63
CA MET A 1 12.63 13.63 -12.89
C MET A 1 11.24 13.62 -13.53
N ALA A 2 11.08 13.85 -14.85
CA ALA A 2 9.74 13.90 -15.48
C ALA A 2 8.88 12.61 -15.37
N ARG A 3 9.48 11.42 -15.39
CA ARG A 3 8.75 10.14 -15.28
C ARG A 3 8.13 9.88 -13.90
N VAL A 4 8.76 10.37 -12.83
CA VAL A 4 8.31 10.14 -11.44
C VAL A 4 7.06 10.99 -11.15
N LEU A 5 7.08 12.26 -11.56
CA LEU A 5 5.94 13.18 -11.45
C LEU A 5 4.72 12.74 -12.28
N SER A 6 4.95 12.04 -13.40
CA SER A 6 3.85 11.47 -14.20
C SER A 6 3.18 10.29 -13.51
N SER A 7 3.95 9.48 -12.77
CA SER A 7 3.45 8.29 -12.07
C SER A 7 2.67 8.65 -10.80
N GLU A 8 3.14 9.64 -10.03
CA GLU A 8 2.44 10.13 -8.84
C GLU A 8 1.11 10.83 -9.22
N ASN A 9 1.13 11.68 -10.26
CA ASN A 9 -0.10 12.30 -10.76
C ASN A 9 -1.12 11.28 -11.28
N GLU A 10 -0.66 10.20 -11.90
CA GLU A 10 -1.55 9.14 -12.38
C GLU A 10 -2.15 8.33 -11.23
N HIS A 11 -1.36 8.06 -10.19
CA HIS A 11 -1.81 7.41 -8.97
C HIS A 11 -2.90 8.22 -8.27
N ASP A 12 -2.65 9.50 -8.00
CA ASP A 12 -3.60 10.39 -7.33
C ASP A 12 -4.89 10.55 -8.15
N ARG A 13 -4.77 10.64 -9.48
CA ARG A 13 -5.91 10.67 -10.38
C ARG A 13 -6.75 9.39 -10.28
N ARG A 14 -6.14 8.21 -10.19
CA ARG A 14 -6.85 6.93 -10.03
C ARG A 14 -7.57 6.85 -8.68
N VAL A 15 -6.93 7.30 -7.59
CA VAL A 15 -7.57 7.39 -6.27
C VAL A 15 -8.77 8.34 -6.29
N ALA A 16 -8.62 9.52 -6.91
CA ALA A 16 -9.68 10.52 -7.03
C ALA A 16 -10.88 9.99 -7.83
N LEU A 17 -10.63 9.29 -8.95
CA LEU A 17 -11.69 8.66 -9.74
C LEU A 17 -12.45 7.58 -8.96
N LEU A 18 -11.74 6.76 -8.18
CA LEU A 18 -12.36 5.76 -7.32
C LEU A 18 -13.23 6.41 -6.21
N ASN A 19 -12.74 7.48 -5.57
CA ASN A 19 -13.54 8.23 -4.59
C ASN A 19 -14.83 8.80 -5.20
N GLY A 20 -14.74 9.41 -6.38
CA GLY A 20 -15.91 9.92 -7.09
C GLY A 20 -16.90 8.82 -7.45
N THR A 21 -16.40 7.67 -7.93
CA THR A 21 -17.24 6.53 -8.32
C THR A 21 -17.96 5.91 -7.12
N ILE A 22 -17.26 5.75 -5.99
CA ILE A 22 -17.85 5.27 -4.72
C ILE A 22 -18.97 6.20 -4.27
N ALA A 23 -18.73 7.52 -4.29
CA ALA A 23 -19.73 8.52 -3.87
C ALA A 23 -21.00 8.48 -4.74
N VAL A 24 -20.86 8.30 -6.05
CA VAL A 24 -22.00 8.16 -6.97
C VAL A 24 -22.79 6.87 -6.67
N ILE A 25 -22.11 5.75 -6.43
CA ILE A 25 -22.75 4.47 -6.11
C ILE A 25 -23.49 4.54 -4.76
N ASP A 26 -22.89 5.16 -3.75
CA ASP A 26 -23.54 5.32 -2.45
C ASP A 26 -24.75 6.25 -2.53
N THR A 27 -24.68 7.30 -3.36
CA THR A 27 -25.84 8.16 -3.66
C THR A 27 -26.94 7.37 -4.37
N ALA A 28 -26.60 6.62 -5.41
CA ALA A 28 -27.56 5.78 -6.14
C ALA A 28 -28.22 4.74 -5.21
N LYS A 29 -27.44 4.12 -4.32
CA LYS A 29 -27.93 3.18 -3.32
C LYS A 29 -28.99 3.80 -2.41
N SER A 30 -28.83 5.07 -2.02
CA SER A 30 -29.77 5.77 -1.13
C SER A 30 -31.13 6.10 -1.77
N VAL A 31 -31.19 6.16 -3.10
CA VAL A 31 -32.40 6.57 -3.84
C VAL A 31 -33.11 5.41 -4.55
N VAL A 32 -32.45 4.25 -4.67
CA VAL A 32 -33.05 3.09 -5.32
C VAL A 32 -33.99 2.37 -4.34
N PRO A 33 -35.28 2.15 -4.68
CA PRO A 33 -36.25 1.54 -3.78
C PRO A 33 -36.11 0.00 -3.66
N SER A 34 -35.39 -0.65 -4.56
CA SER A 34 -35.22 -2.11 -4.55
C SER A 34 -34.10 -2.55 -3.61
N ALA A 35 -34.44 -3.33 -2.57
CA ALA A 35 -33.50 -3.88 -1.60
C ALA A 35 -32.42 -4.79 -2.24
N LEU A 36 -32.78 -5.53 -3.30
CA LEU A 36 -31.82 -6.34 -4.06
C LEU A 36 -30.78 -5.46 -4.74
N VAL A 37 -31.23 -4.38 -5.39
CA VAL A 37 -30.33 -3.45 -6.08
C VAL A 37 -29.46 -2.68 -5.08
N GLN A 38 -30.01 -2.28 -3.93
CA GLN A 38 -29.23 -1.67 -2.84
C GLN A 38 -28.11 -2.60 -2.35
N SER A 39 -28.41 -3.89 -2.18
CA SER A 39 -27.43 -4.90 -1.76
C SER A 39 -26.31 -5.08 -2.78
N ILE A 40 -26.65 -5.13 -4.07
CA ILE A 40 -25.66 -5.18 -5.16
C ILE A 40 -24.78 -3.92 -5.15
N LEU A 41 -25.37 -2.73 -5.04
CA LEU A 41 -24.62 -1.47 -4.99
C LEU A 41 -23.70 -1.38 -3.76
N ALA A 42 -24.12 -1.93 -2.62
CA ALA A 42 -23.28 -2.03 -1.43
C ALA A 42 -22.05 -2.93 -1.65
N ILE A 43 -22.25 -4.09 -2.29
CA ILE A 43 -21.14 -5.00 -2.65
C ILE A 43 -20.16 -4.30 -3.60
N VAL A 44 -20.66 -3.61 -4.63
CA VAL A 44 -19.82 -2.86 -5.58
C VAL A 44 -19.05 -1.74 -4.87
N SER A 45 -19.70 -0.97 -3.98
CA SER A 45 -19.06 0.10 -3.19
C SER A 45 -17.94 -0.48 -2.29
N ASN A 46 -18.17 -1.64 -1.66
CA ASN A 46 -17.16 -2.33 -0.86
C ASN A 46 -15.97 -2.80 -1.70
N ILE A 47 -16.21 -3.40 -2.87
CA ILE A 47 -15.13 -3.83 -3.78
C ILE A 47 -14.29 -2.62 -4.19
N LEU A 48 -14.92 -1.52 -4.61
CA LEU A 48 -14.23 -0.30 -4.99
C LEU A 48 -13.44 0.33 -3.83
N THR A 49 -13.99 0.26 -2.62
CA THR A 49 -13.31 0.72 -1.40
C THR A 49 -12.06 -0.11 -1.12
N ILE A 50 -12.15 -1.44 -1.22
CA ILE A 50 -11.00 -2.33 -1.09
C ILE A 50 -9.96 -2.02 -2.17
N THR A 51 -10.37 -1.88 -3.44
CA THR A 51 -9.47 -1.54 -4.54
C THR A 51 -8.77 -0.20 -4.31
N LYS A 52 -9.51 0.82 -3.85
CA LYS A 52 -8.94 2.13 -3.50
C LYS A 52 -7.91 2.01 -2.39
N ASN A 53 -8.24 1.31 -1.31
CA ASN A 53 -7.32 1.13 -0.19
C ASN A 53 -6.06 0.37 -0.63
N THR A 54 -6.20 -0.69 -1.42
CA THR A 54 -5.04 -1.42 -1.97
C THR A 54 -4.18 -0.53 -2.85
N LEU A 55 -4.79 0.31 -3.70
CA LEU A 55 -4.07 1.26 -4.54
C LEU A 55 -3.32 2.28 -3.66
N GLN A 56 -3.98 2.93 -2.71
CA GLN A 56 -3.36 3.91 -1.81
C GLN A 56 -2.18 3.32 -1.01
N ASN A 57 -2.24 2.03 -0.68
CA ASN A 57 -1.19 1.33 0.05
C ASN A 57 -0.17 0.62 -0.88
N GLU A 58 -0.26 0.76 -2.21
CA GLU A 58 0.64 0.07 -3.15
C GLU A 58 2.11 0.43 -2.91
N GLY A 59 2.39 1.71 -2.64
CA GLY A 59 3.73 2.17 -2.28
C GLY A 59 4.22 1.55 -0.97
N ASP A 60 3.32 1.32 -0.03
CA ASP A 60 3.65 0.75 1.29
C ASP A 60 3.98 -0.73 1.18
N PHE A 61 3.19 -1.49 0.41
CA PHE A 61 3.48 -2.89 0.10
C PHE A 61 4.79 -3.04 -0.67
N ARG A 62 5.09 -2.14 -1.60
CA ARG A 62 6.35 -2.14 -2.36
C ARG A 62 7.55 -1.92 -1.45
N GLY A 63 7.48 -0.92 -0.58
CA GLY A 63 8.53 -0.66 0.41
C GLY A 63 8.74 -1.83 1.37
N LEU A 64 7.65 -2.49 1.80
CA LEU A 64 7.73 -3.69 2.62
C LEU A 64 8.43 -4.86 1.88
N ILE A 65 8.10 -5.09 0.61
CA ILE A 65 8.75 -6.13 -0.22
C ILE A 65 10.25 -5.85 -0.36
N GLU A 66 10.64 -4.60 -0.57
CA GLU A 66 12.05 -4.20 -0.66
C GLU A 66 12.80 -4.48 0.65
N GLN A 67 12.20 -4.15 1.79
CA GLN A 67 12.78 -4.43 3.11
C GLN A 67 12.89 -5.94 3.36
N CYS A 68 11.86 -6.72 3.01
CA CYS A 68 11.89 -8.19 3.11
C CYS A 68 12.98 -8.80 2.22
N ARG A 69 13.22 -8.25 1.02
CA ARG A 69 14.33 -8.69 0.15
C ARG A 69 15.68 -8.39 0.78
N ALA A 70 15.87 -7.20 1.35
CA ALA A 70 17.11 -6.84 2.04
C ALA A 70 17.42 -7.80 3.21
N ILE A 71 16.40 -8.12 4.04
CA ILE A 71 16.55 -9.12 5.11
C ILE A 71 16.97 -10.47 4.54
N ARG A 72 16.26 -10.95 3.50
CA ARG A 72 16.56 -12.23 2.85
C ARG A 72 18.00 -12.26 2.37
N ASP A 73 18.47 -11.21 1.71
CA ASP A 73 19.82 -11.18 1.12
C ASP A 73 20.90 -11.23 2.22
N VAL A 74 20.71 -10.54 3.35
CA VAL A 74 21.62 -10.63 4.50
C VAL A 74 21.60 -12.02 5.14
N VAL A 75 20.42 -12.61 5.33
CA VAL A 75 20.28 -13.98 5.86
C VAL A 75 20.95 -14.99 4.93
N THR A 76 20.77 -14.85 3.61
CA THR A 76 21.40 -15.73 2.61
C THR A 76 22.92 -15.65 2.68
N LYS A 77 23.51 -14.44 2.71
CA LYS A 77 24.97 -14.26 2.87
C LYS A 77 25.50 -14.90 4.16
N ALA A 78 24.75 -14.76 5.26
CA ALA A 78 25.10 -15.39 6.54
C ALA A 78 25.12 -16.92 6.43
N THR A 79 24.09 -17.50 5.80
CA THR A 79 23.96 -18.95 5.65
C THR A 79 24.95 -19.57 4.67
N GLU A 80 25.38 -18.81 3.65
CA GLU A 80 26.33 -19.27 2.63
C GLU A 80 27.79 -19.05 3.06
N GLY A 81 28.04 -18.51 4.25
CA GLY A 81 29.39 -18.20 4.73
C GLY A 81 30.07 -17.07 3.93
N GLN A 82 29.30 -16.29 3.19
CA GLN A 82 29.74 -15.16 2.36
C GLN A 82 29.59 -13.80 3.07
N ALA A 83 29.42 -13.82 4.39
CA ALA A 83 29.33 -12.61 5.19
C ALA A 83 30.72 -11.96 5.31
N ASP A 84 31.05 -11.10 4.35
CA ASP A 84 32.24 -10.23 4.39
C ASP A 84 31.98 -9.01 5.31
N GLY A 85 31.67 -9.24 6.60
CA GLY A 85 31.41 -8.15 7.54
C GLY A 85 30.66 -8.54 8.83
N ASP A 86 30.38 -7.54 9.67
CA ASP A 86 29.58 -7.72 10.89
C ASP A 86 28.08 -7.79 10.54
N LEU A 87 27.60 -9.01 10.31
CA LEU A 87 26.18 -9.34 10.10
C LEU A 87 25.24 -8.69 11.11
N ASN A 88 25.66 -8.52 12.36
CA ASN A 88 24.83 -7.89 13.38
C ASN A 88 24.64 -6.39 13.10
N SER A 89 25.65 -5.73 12.54
CA SER A 89 25.55 -4.33 12.10
C SER A 89 24.59 -4.20 10.92
N GLU A 90 24.74 -5.04 9.90
CA GLU A 90 23.86 -5.01 8.70
C GLU A 90 22.39 -5.30 9.06
N LEU A 91 22.13 -6.29 9.91
CA LEU A 91 20.79 -6.58 10.40
C LEU A 91 20.25 -5.45 11.28
N SER A 92 21.08 -4.84 12.12
CA SER A 92 20.67 -3.71 12.97
C SER A 92 20.25 -2.50 12.14
N ASP A 93 20.98 -2.17 11.08
CA ASP A 93 20.66 -1.06 10.18
C ASP A 93 19.35 -1.29 9.42
N ILE A 94 19.11 -2.53 8.96
CA ILE A 94 17.84 -2.91 8.33
C ILE A 94 16.68 -2.83 9.34
N ILE A 95 16.87 -3.30 10.57
CA ILE A 95 15.84 -3.24 11.62
C ILE A 95 15.54 -1.79 12.01
N ILE A 96 16.54 -0.92 12.11
CA ILE A 96 16.36 0.51 12.36
C ILE A 96 15.58 1.16 11.23
N SER A 97 15.93 0.83 9.97
CA SER A 97 15.24 1.32 8.78
C SER A 97 13.78 0.88 8.71
N LEU A 98 13.49 -0.38 9.08
CA LEU A 98 12.13 -0.90 9.24
C LEU A 98 11.35 -0.16 10.32
N LYS A 99 11.95 0.01 11.51
CA LYS A 99 11.32 0.73 12.63
C LYS A 99 10.99 2.16 12.23
N HIS A 100 11.91 2.87 11.57
CA HIS A 100 11.67 4.22 11.08
C HIS A 100 10.57 4.26 10.02
N TRP A 101 10.57 3.32 9.08
CA TRP A 101 9.53 3.23 8.06
C TRP A 101 8.14 2.99 8.66
N VAL A 102 8.02 2.04 9.60
CA VAL A 102 6.76 1.74 10.33
C VAL A 102 6.31 2.95 11.15
N LEU A 103 7.21 3.62 11.87
CA LEU A 103 6.89 4.80 12.68
C LEU A 103 6.47 5.99 11.82
N HIS A 104 7.06 6.18 10.65
CA HIS A 104 6.68 7.23 9.71
C HIS A 104 5.28 6.97 9.12
N LYS A 105 4.95 5.72 8.79
CA LYS A 105 3.62 5.35 8.27
C LYS A 105 2.52 5.44 9.32
N ASN A 106 2.81 5.10 10.58
CA ASN A 106 1.86 5.26 11.70
C ASN A 106 1.57 6.73 12.08
N LYS A 107 2.45 7.68 11.73
CA LYS A 107 2.24 9.11 11.97
C LYS A 107 1.35 9.80 10.91
N GLY A 108 1.04 9.13 9.80
CA GLY A 108 0.10 9.61 8.78
C GLY A 108 -1.36 9.20 9.01
N ILE A 109 -1.64 8.52 10.13
CA ILE A 109 -2.97 8.08 10.55
C ILE A 109 -3.35 8.83 11.84
N ILE A 110 -3.52 10.16 11.75
CA ILE A 110 -4.27 10.97 12.73
C ILE A 110 -5.06 12.04 11.98
#